data_AF-A0A0B8P6J0-F1
#
_entry.id   AF-A0A0B8P6J0-F1
#
_cell.length_a   1.000
_cell.length_b   1.000
_cell.length_c   1.000
_cell.angle_alpha   90.00
_cell.angle_beta   90.00
_cell.angle_gamma   90.00
#
_symmetry.space_group_name_H-M   'P 1'
#
loop_
_entity.id
_entity.type
_entity.pdbx_description
1 polymer ?
#
loop_
_entity_poly.entity_id
_entity_poly.type
_entity_poly.pdbx_seq_one_letter_code
_entity_poly.pdbx_strand_id
1 'polypeptide(L)'
;MHGDDRKAQVEALGLRPGDPILLDRPIKRGVGKDTFYGAYLDNGLGCFSVTEIARKLASENLDNVRVMYTIATHEEIGRFGSTQVVGELKPDILIATDVNHDYEAAPGIGARNMNPLKMGEGFTIGRGAVASEPLVQMLVNVCREKGIPHQLDFSGRDMGTDGMAAALAGVDSAAMTVGTQSATCTPHQSRRILAI
;
A
#
# COMPACT_ATOMS: atom_id res chain seq x y z
N MET A 1 -26.31 -3.70 19.97
CA MET A 1 -26.94 -4.62 20.93
C MET A 1 -26.81 -4.03 22.32
N HIS A 2 -27.87 -4.08 23.12
CA HIS A 2 -27.93 -3.56 24.48
C HIS A 2 -28.70 -4.55 25.38
N GLY A 3 -28.64 -4.40 26.70
CA GLY A 3 -29.29 -5.27 27.67
C GLY A 3 -28.37 -6.36 28.26
N ASP A 4 -28.95 -7.20 29.12
CA ASP A 4 -28.20 -8.17 29.93
C ASP A 4 -27.81 -9.44 29.13
N ASP A 5 -28.60 -9.83 28.14
CA ASP A 5 -28.42 -11.07 27.37
C ASP A 5 -27.75 -10.86 25.99
N ARG A 6 -26.66 -10.10 25.98
CA ARG A 6 -25.94 -9.77 24.74
C ARG A 6 -25.35 -11.00 24.04
N LYS A 7 -24.93 -12.02 24.80
CA LYS A 7 -24.30 -13.21 24.25
C LYS A 7 -25.31 -14.06 23.47
N ALA A 8 -26.47 -14.36 24.04
CA ALA A 8 -27.49 -15.15 23.35
C ALA A 8 -28.02 -14.43 22.10
N GLN A 9 -28.12 -13.09 22.13
CA GLN A 9 -28.50 -12.28 20.95
C GLN A 9 -27.52 -12.44 19.78
N VAL A 10 -26.21 -12.47 20.04
CA VAL A 10 -25.17 -12.68 19.01
C VAL A 10 -25.23 -14.11 18.47
N GLU A 11 -25.32 -15.10 19.36
CA GLU A 11 -25.38 -16.51 18.98
C GLU A 11 -26.65 -16.85 18.17
N ALA A 12 -27.79 -16.24 18.49
CA ALA A 12 -29.05 -16.40 17.74
C ALA A 12 -28.98 -15.83 16.31
N LEU A 13 -28.10 -14.86 16.05
CA LEU A 13 -27.81 -14.38 14.69
C LEU A 13 -26.86 -15.30 13.92
N GLY A 14 -26.41 -16.42 14.52
CA GLY A 14 -25.44 -17.34 13.95
C GLY A 14 -24.01 -16.81 13.96
N LEU A 15 -23.74 -15.76 14.73
CA LEU A 15 -22.42 -15.13 14.83
C LEU A 15 -21.61 -15.78 15.96
N ARG A 16 -20.33 -16.05 15.68
CA ARG A 16 -19.39 -16.65 16.63
C ARG A 16 -18.17 -15.73 16.82
N PRO A 17 -17.53 -15.75 18.00
CA PRO A 17 -16.24 -15.10 18.18
C PRO A 17 -15.24 -15.57 17.10
N GLY A 18 -14.66 -14.61 16.37
CA GLY A 18 -13.73 -14.89 15.27
C GLY A 18 -14.37 -14.96 13.88
N ASP A 19 -15.70 -14.92 13.76
CA ASP A 19 -16.33 -14.82 12.44
C ASP A 19 -15.91 -13.51 11.75
N PRO A 20 -15.59 -13.56 10.44
CA PRO A 20 -15.12 -12.40 9.73
C PRO A 20 -16.26 -11.41 9.52
N ILE A 21 -15.97 -10.13 9.79
CA ILE A 21 -16.89 -9.03 9.51
C ILE A 21 -16.42 -8.35 8.23
N LEU A 22 -17.34 -8.20 7.27
CA LEU A 22 -17.17 -7.32 6.12
C LEU A 22 -18.04 -6.08 6.35
N LEU A 23 -17.42 -4.91 6.27
CA LEU A 23 -18.16 -3.66 6.34
C LEU A 23 -18.64 -3.31 4.93
N ASP A 24 -19.95 -3.18 4.75
CA ASP A 24 -20.52 -2.56 3.54
C ASP A 24 -20.30 -1.05 3.62
N ARG A 25 -19.15 -0.61 3.11
CA ARG A 25 -18.70 0.78 3.18
C ARG A 25 -18.19 1.22 1.80
N PRO A 26 -19.11 1.55 0.88
CA PRO A 26 -18.74 1.89 -0.49
C PRO A 26 -17.92 3.18 -0.55
N ILE A 27 -17.10 3.30 -1.59
CA ILE A 27 -16.33 4.51 -1.87
C ILE A 27 -17.31 5.61 -2.31
N LYS A 28 -17.25 6.76 -1.64
CA LYS A 28 -18.07 7.95 -1.88
C LYS A 28 -17.18 9.16 -2.08
N ARG A 29 -17.70 10.18 -2.76
CA ARG A 29 -17.02 11.49 -2.85
C ARG A 29 -16.95 12.13 -1.47
N GLY A 30 -15.75 12.58 -1.11
CA GLY A 30 -15.50 13.32 0.12
C GLY A 30 -15.93 14.78 0.05
N VAL A 31 -15.68 15.49 1.14
CA VAL A 31 -16.06 16.90 1.32
C VAL A 31 -15.16 17.84 0.52
N GLY A 32 -13.91 17.45 0.27
CA GLY A 32 -12.95 18.20 -0.52
C GLY A 32 -13.10 17.92 -2.01
N LYS A 33 -12.69 18.87 -2.84
CA LYS A 33 -12.58 18.67 -4.30
C LYS A 33 -11.65 17.49 -4.58
N ASP A 34 -12.09 16.58 -5.45
CA ASP A 34 -11.33 15.40 -5.86
C ASP A 34 -10.92 14.46 -4.71
N THR A 35 -11.67 14.49 -3.60
CA THR A 35 -11.47 13.58 -2.47
C THR A 35 -12.50 12.44 -2.47
N PHE A 36 -12.11 11.30 -1.90
CA PHE A 36 -12.95 10.13 -1.72
C PHE A 36 -12.78 9.58 -0.31
N TYR A 37 -13.83 8.95 0.22
CA TYR A 37 -13.78 8.18 1.46
C TYR A 37 -14.54 6.87 1.29
N GLY A 38 -14.10 5.83 1.98
CA GLY A 38 -14.69 4.50 1.91
C GLY A 38 -13.86 3.52 2.73
N ALA A 39 -14.30 2.26 2.82
CA ALA A 39 -13.41 1.19 3.28
C ALA A 39 -12.50 0.74 2.13
N TYR A 40 -11.45 -0.01 2.48
CA TYR A 40 -10.57 -0.71 1.53
C TYR A 40 -9.72 0.20 0.63
N LEU A 41 -9.62 1.51 0.90
CA LEU A 41 -8.68 2.37 0.17
C LEU A 41 -7.23 1.94 0.44
N ASP A 42 -6.96 1.63 1.70
CA ASP A 42 -5.77 0.91 2.16
C ASP A 42 -6.04 -0.62 2.12
N ASN A 43 -5.40 -1.42 1.26
CA ASN A 43 -4.62 -1.00 0.09
C ASN A 43 -5.28 -1.42 -1.23
N GLY A 44 -6.62 -1.28 -1.31
CA GLY A 44 -7.35 -1.46 -2.56
C GLY A 44 -6.92 -0.47 -3.66
N LEU A 45 -6.40 0.71 -3.31
CA LEU A 45 -5.83 1.66 -4.28
C LEU A 45 -4.55 1.14 -4.92
N GLY A 46 -3.63 0.54 -4.16
CA GLY A 46 -2.46 -0.14 -4.72
C GLY A 46 -2.89 -1.32 -5.61
N CYS A 47 -3.88 -2.09 -5.18
CA CYS A 47 -4.42 -3.20 -5.98
C CYS A 47 -5.03 -2.78 -7.30
N PHE A 48 -5.77 -1.68 -7.30
CA PHE A 48 -6.27 -1.08 -8.52
C PHE A 48 -5.11 -0.64 -9.43
N SER A 49 -4.09 0.00 -8.86
CA SER A 49 -2.91 0.49 -9.59
C SER A 49 -2.15 -0.64 -10.27
N VAL A 50 -1.82 -1.72 -9.55
CA VAL A 50 -1.14 -2.91 -10.10
C VAL A 50 -2.00 -3.58 -11.16
N THR A 51 -3.32 -3.68 -10.95
CA THR A 51 -4.23 -4.27 -11.95
C THR A 51 -4.28 -3.43 -13.23
N GLU A 52 -4.32 -2.11 -13.13
CA GLU A 52 -4.31 -1.21 -14.29
C GLU A 52 -2.97 -1.23 -15.03
N ILE A 53 -1.86 -1.34 -14.30
CA ILE A 53 -0.52 -1.52 -14.89
C ILE A 53 -0.49 -2.85 -15.65
N ALA A 54 -0.96 -3.94 -15.04
CA ALA A 54 -1.05 -5.25 -15.70
C ALA A 54 -1.90 -5.19 -16.97
N ARG A 55 -3.07 -4.53 -16.90
CA ARG A 55 -3.95 -4.34 -18.06
C ARG A 55 -3.28 -3.56 -19.18
N LYS A 56 -2.51 -2.52 -18.87
CA LYS A 56 -1.78 -1.72 -19.87
C LYS A 56 -0.62 -2.49 -20.49
N LEU A 57 0.13 -3.23 -19.68
CA LEU A 57 1.29 -4.00 -20.14
C LEU A 57 0.90 -5.30 -20.87
N ALA A 58 -0.33 -5.80 -20.68
CA ALA A 58 -0.81 -6.99 -21.38
C ALA A 58 -0.84 -6.84 -22.92
N SER A 59 -0.89 -5.62 -23.45
CA SER A 59 -0.80 -5.35 -24.89
C SER A 59 0.61 -5.04 -25.38
N GLU A 60 1.59 -4.95 -24.49
CA GLU A 60 2.97 -4.62 -24.83
C GLU A 60 3.79 -5.90 -25.05
N ASN A 61 4.76 -5.85 -25.97
CA ASN A 61 5.69 -6.96 -26.16
C ASN A 61 6.94 -6.77 -25.29
N LEU A 62 7.15 -7.66 -24.33
CA LEU A 62 8.24 -7.60 -23.37
C LEU A 62 9.17 -8.81 -23.55
N ASP A 63 9.96 -8.82 -24.63
CA ASP A 63 10.75 -9.98 -25.05
C ASP A 63 11.84 -10.41 -24.04
N ASN A 64 12.30 -9.49 -23.18
CA ASN A 64 13.42 -9.71 -22.26
C ASN A 64 13.05 -9.48 -20.78
N VAL A 65 11.78 -9.25 -20.46
CA VAL A 65 11.35 -8.92 -19.10
C VAL A 65 10.14 -9.76 -18.73
N ARG A 66 10.31 -10.61 -17.71
CA ARG A 66 9.18 -11.28 -17.07
C ARG A 66 8.59 -10.35 -16.02
N VAL A 67 7.38 -9.85 -16.28
CA VAL A 67 6.64 -9.07 -15.29
C VAL A 67 5.67 -9.97 -14.53
N MET A 68 5.63 -9.78 -13.21
CA MET A 68 4.79 -10.54 -12.32
C MET A 68 3.96 -9.57 -11.50
N TYR A 69 2.66 -9.83 -11.40
CA TYR A 69 1.74 -9.01 -10.62
C TYR A 69 1.22 -9.86 -9.47
N THR A 70 1.22 -9.32 -8.27
CA THR A 70 0.66 -10.02 -7.12
C THR A 70 -0.20 -9.11 -6.27
N ILE A 71 -1.21 -9.74 -5.69
CA ILE A 71 -1.93 -9.20 -4.56
C ILE A 71 -1.61 -10.06 -3.35
N ALA A 72 -0.86 -9.50 -2.40
CA ALA A 72 -0.55 -10.10 -1.12
C ALA A 72 -1.63 -9.82 -0.07
N THR A 73 -1.60 -10.62 0.99
CA THR A 73 -2.44 -10.45 2.17
C THR A 73 -1.55 -10.43 3.42
N HIS A 74 -2.11 -10.01 4.56
CA HIS A 74 -1.41 -10.06 5.86
C HIS A 74 -0.17 -9.15 5.97
N GLU A 75 -0.18 -7.96 5.35
CA GLU A 75 0.85 -6.93 5.57
C GLU A 75 0.84 -6.42 7.00
N GLU A 76 -0.35 -6.02 7.47
CA GLU A 76 -0.60 -5.41 8.78
C GLU A 76 -0.16 -6.26 9.98
N ILE A 77 0.09 -7.56 9.75
CA ILE A 77 0.56 -8.49 10.78
C ILE A 77 2.00 -8.97 10.56
N GLY A 78 2.74 -8.33 9.65
CA GLY A 78 4.17 -8.59 9.43
C GLY A 78 4.57 -8.93 8.00
N ARG A 79 3.83 -8.49 6.97
CA ARG A 79 4.20 -8.70 5.54
C ARG A 79 4.31 -10.16 5.15
N PHE A 80 3.50 -11.04 5.76
CA PHE A 80 3.65 -12.48 5.56
C PHE A 80 3.33 -12.93 4.14
N GLY A 81 2.27 -12.37 3.53
CA GLY A 81 1.90 -12.75 2.17
C GLY A 81 2.95 -12.35 1.14
N SER A 82 3.44 -11.11 1.19
CA SER A 82 4.47 -10.62 0.28
C SER A 82 5.81 -11.31 0.50
N THR A 83 6.21 -11.52 1.76
CA THR A 83 7.43 -12.26 2.11
C THR A 83 7.39 -13.68 1.54
N GLN A 84 6.26 -14.38 1.66
CA GLN A 84 6.12 -15.73 1.10
C GLN A 84 6.21 -15.71 -0.44
N VAL A 85 5.50 -14.79 -1.09
CA VAL A 85 5.51 -14.65 -2.56
C VAL A 85 6.92 -14.36 -3.06
N VAL A 86 7.62 -13.41 -2.44
CA VAL A 86 8.98 -13.04 -2.83
C VAL A 86 9.96 -14.18 -2.57
N GLY A 87 9.83 -14.89 -1.44
CA GLY A 87 10.66 -16.05 -1.13
C GLY A 87 10.52 -17.19 -2.15
N GLU A 88 9.33 -17.39 -2.69
CA GLU A 88 9.05 -18.41 -3.70
C GLU A 88 9.50 -17.96 -5.11
N LEU A 89 9.10 -16.74 -5.50
CA LEU A 89 9.24 -16.27 -6.88
C LEU A 89 10.59 -15.62 -7.17
N LYS A 90 11.31 -15.18 -6.13
CA LYS A 90 12.67 -14.63 -6.16
C LYS A 90 12.90 -13.63 -7.29
N PRO A 91 12.15 -12.51 -7.33
CA PRO A 91 12.27 -11.52 -8.39
C PRO A 91 13.62 -10.80 -8.31
N ASP A 92 14.15 -10.34 -9.46
CA ASP A 92 15.33 -9.47 -9.48
C ASP A 92 15.00 -8.05 -8.99
N ILE A 93 13.77 -7.60 -9.28
CA ILE A 93 13.26 -6.27 -8.92
C ILE A 93 11.88 -6.42 -8.28
N LEU A 94 11.74 -5.85 -7.09
CA LEU A 94 10.51 -5.71 -6.33
C LEU A 94 10.08 -4.23 -6.33
N ILE A 95 8.91 -3.96 -6.88
CA ILE A 95 8.24 -2.67 -6.76
C ILE A 95 6.97 -2.97 -5.98
N ALA A 96 6.82 -2.37 -4.80
CA ALA A 96 5.59 -2.49 -4.01
C ALA A 96 4.72 -1.24 -4.18
N THR A 97 3.40 -1.43 -4.27
CA THR A 97 2.44 -0.33 -4.28
C THR A 97 1.69 -0.26 -2.95
N ASP A 98 1.71 0.90 -2.31
CA ASP A 98 1.01 1.09 -1.04
C ASP A 98 0.25 2.41 -0.99
N VAL A 99 -0.48 2.66 0.10
CA VAL A 99 -0.94 4.00 0.43
C VAL A 99 0.05 4.69 1.36
N ASN A 100 0.05 6.02 1.36
CA ASN A 100 0.84 6.82 2.29
C ASN A 100 -0.06 7.86 2.96
N HIS A 101 0.49 8.60 3.90
CA HIS A 101 -0.22 9.60 4.68
C HIS A 101 -0.01 11.01 4.11
N ASP A 102 -1.07 11.82 4.19
CA ASP A 102 -0.94 13.28 4.17
C ASP A 102 -0.47 13.77 5.54
N TYR A 103 0.84 13.91 5.72
CA TYR A 103 1.41 14.36 6.99
C TYR A 103 1.20 15.85 7.23
N GLU A 104 0.93 16.66 6.20
CA GLU A 104 0.63 18.09 6.35
C GLU A 104 -0.78 18.31 6.91
N ALA A 105 -1.75 17.52 6.46
CA ALA A 105 -3.13 17.57 6.94
C ALA A 105 -3.36 16.80 8.26
N ALA A 106 -2.41 15.97 8.69
CA ALA A 106 -2.53 15.14 9.89
C ALA A 106 -2.52 15.98 11.18
N PRO A 107 -3.61 16.01 11.98
CA PRO A 107 -3.66 16.80 13.20
C PRO A 107 -2.64 16.32 14.23
N GLY A 108 -1.80 17.22 14.72
CA GLY A 108 -0.82 16.92 15.78
C GLY A 108 0.45 16.20 15.32
N ILE A 109 0.58 15.89 14.02
CA ILE A 109 1.84 15.42 13.43
C ILE A 109 2.53 16.64 12.81
N GLY A 110 3.52 17.18 13.52
CA GLY A 110 4.35 18.25 12.97
C GLY A 110 5.43 17.70 12.04
N ALA A 111 5.89 18.52 11.09
CA ALA A 111 7.02 18.24 10.19
C ALA A 111 8.35 17.92 10.90
N ARG A 112 8.40 18.07 12.23
CA ARG A 112 9.55 17.68 13.06
C ARG A 112 9.72 16.15 13.16
N ASN A 113 8.64 15.39 12.95
CA ASN A 113 8.64 13.93 13.17
C ASN A 113 8.57 13.13 11.87
N MET A 114 7.95 13.67 10.82
CA MET A 114 7.70 12.99 9.54
C MET A 114 8.01 13.93 8.38
N ASN A 115 8.45 13.37 7.26
CA ASN A 115 8.65 14.13 6.03
C ASN A 115 7.30 14.71 5.56
N PRO A 116 7.18 16.02 5.29
CA PRO A 116 5.94 16.60 4.80
C PRO A 116 5.54 15.97 3.45
N LEU A 117 4.39 15.30 3.46
CA LEU A 117 3.74 14.74 2.28
C LEU A 117 2.33 15.29 2.19
N LYS A 118 1.88 15.59 0.97
CA LYS A 118 0.59 16.23 0.72
C LYS A 118 -0.19 15.52 -0.38
N MET A 119 -1.49 15.35 -0.17
CA MET A 119 -2.38 14.88 -1.23
C MET A 119 -2.46 15.87 -2.38
N GLY A 120 -2.44 15.36 -3.61
CA GLY A 120 -2.57 16.15 -4.82
C GLY A 120 -1.25 16.64 -5.43
N GLU A 121 -0.13 16.53 -4.72
CA GLU A 121 1.21 16.92 -5.19
C GLU A 121 1.96 15.75 -5.90
N GLY A 122 1.21 14.74 -6.35
CA GLY A 122 1.76 13.53 -6.99
C GLY A 122 2.05 12.40 -6.02
N PHE A 123 2.31 11.21 -6.54
CA PHE A 123 2.53 9.98 -5.77
C PHE A 123 3.87 10.01 -5.02
N THR A 124 4.04 9.17 -3.99
CA THR A 124 5.30 9.05 -3.27
C THR A 124 6.22 8.00 -3.87
N ILE A 125 7.52 8.26 -3.79
CA ILE A 125 8.58 7.29 -4.03
C ILE A 125 9.31 7.09 -2.71
N GLY A 126 9.24 5.88 -2.16
CA GLY A 126 9.88 5.51 -0.90
C GLY A 126 11.39 5.42 -1.05
N ARG A 127 12.11 6.05 -0.12
CA ARG A 127 13.56 6.03 0.00
C ARG A 127 13.92 5.79 1.45
N GLY A 128 14.63 4.70 1.73
CA GLY A 128 14.91 4.28 3.10
C GLY A 128 15.86 3.11 3.16
N ALA A 129 15.96 2.47 4.33
CA ALA A 129 17.00 1.50 4.63
C ALA A 129 17.05 0.28 3.68
N VAL A 130 15.90 -0.19 3.19
CA VAL A 130 15.81 -1.35 2.30
C VAL A 130 15.51 -0.99 0.84
N ALA A 131 15.29 0.30 0.55
CA ALA A 131 15.08 0.76 -0.82
C ALA A 131 16.41 0.80 -1.58
N SER A 132 16.42 0.26 -2.79
CA SER A 132 17.59 0.29 -3.67
C SER A 132 17.73 1.65 -4.34
N GLU A 133 18.71 2.43 -3.90
CA GLU A 133 18.96 3.78 -4.39
C GLU A 133 19.04 3.91 -5.93
N PRO A 134 19.70 2.99 -6.68
CA PRO A 134 19.70 3.08 -8.14
C PRO A 134 18.31 2.99 -8.76
N LEU A 135 17.43 2.16 -8.21
CA LEU A 135 16.05 1.98 -8.68
C LEU A 135 15.20 3.23 -8.36
N VAL A 136 15.37 3.79 -7.17
CA VAL A 136 14.73 5.06 -6.78
C VAL A 136 15.14 6.19 -7.72
N GLN A 137 16.44 6.36 -8.00
CA GLN A 137 16.93 7.40 -8.92
C GLN A 137 16.44 7.18 -10.35
N MET A 138 16.37 5.93 -10.81
CA MET A 138 15.82 5.61 -12.12
C MET A 138 14.37 6.11 -12.23
N LEU A 139 13.52 5.81 -11.24
CA LEU A 139 12.13 6.26 -11.26
C LEU A 139 12.00 7.78 -11.15
N VAL A 140 12.78 8.43 -10.27
CA VAL A 140 12.82 9.89 -10.14
C VAL A 140 13.18 10.55 -11.47
N ASN A 141 14.19 10.03 -12.17
CA ASN A 141 14.61 10.57 -13.47
C ASN A 141 13.50 10.41 -14.52
N VAL A 142 12.86 9.24 -14.60
CA VAL A 142 11.70 9.02 -15.48
C VAL A 142 10.58 10.01 -15.18
N CYS A 143 10.24 10.22 -13.90
CA CYS A 143 9.22 11.18 -13.52
C CYS A 143 9.58 12.62 -13.93
N ARG A 144 10.84 13.02 -13.74
CA ARG A 144 11.32 14.35 -14.16
C ARG A 144 11.26 14.53 -15.67
N GLU A 145 11.71 13.54 -16.45
CA GLU A 145 11.69 13.57 -17.91
C GLU A 145 10.27 13.60 -18.49
N LYS A 146 9.33 12.90 -17.83
CA LYS A 146 7.93 12.82 -18.26
C LYS A 146 7.02 13.89 -17.65
N GLY A 147 7.56 14.75 -16.76
CA GLY A 147 6.77 15.77 -16.07
C GLY A 147 5.71 15.19 -15.13
N ILE A 148 5.97 14.01 -14.55
CA ILE A 148 5.05 13.35 -13.61
C ILE A 148 5.32 13.87 -12.19
N PRO A 149 4.33 14.52 -11.53
CA PRO A 149 4.47 14.97 -10.16
C PRO A 149 4.73 13.80 -9.22
N HIS A 150 5.71 13.96 -8.34
CA HIS A 150 6.08 12.96 -7.35
C HIS A 150 6.69 13.63 -6.12
N GLN A 151 6.62 12.92 -4.99
CA GLN A 151 7.21 13.31 -3.72
C GLN A 151 8.16 12.20 -3.26
N LEU A 152 9.27 12.55 -2.62
CA LEU A 152 10.11 11.55 -1.95
C LEU A 152 9.55 11.32 -0.55
N ASP A 153 9.41 10.06 -0.16
CA ASP A 153 9.10 9.68 1.22
C ASP A 153 10.33 9.05 1.87
N PHE A 154 10.72 9.55 3.04
CA PHE A 154 11.93 9.09 3.72
C PHE A 154 11.57 8.21 4.90
N SER A 155 12.03 6.97 4.84
CA SER A 155 11.80 5.97 5.88
C SER A 155 13.10 5.58 6.57
N GLY A 156 13.00 5.32 7.88
CA GLY A 156 14.12 4.85 8.70
C GLY A 156 14.39 3.35 8.50
N ARG A 157 14.54 2.63 9.63
CA ARG A 157 14.83 1.19 9.65
C ARG A 157 13.69 0.33 9.08
N ASP A 158 12.47 0.75 9.31
CA ASP A 158 11.24 0.05 8.92
C ASP A 158 10.51 0.99 7.99
N MET A 159 10.31 0.54 6.74
CA MET A 159 9.58 1.31 5.74
C MET A 159 8.08 1.16 5.90
N GLY A 160 7.61 0.21 6.71
CA GLY A 160 6.19 0.06 6.96
C GLY A 160 5.42 -0.63 5.83
N THR A 161 6.07 -1.06 4.75
CA THR A 161 5.40 -1.54 3.52
C THR A 161 5.92 -2.88 3.04
N ASP A 162 5.20 -3.48 2.08
CA ASP A 162 5.62 -4.69 1.37
C ASP A 162 6.90 -4.53 0.53
N GLY A 163 7.42 -3.30 0.36
CA GLY A 163 8.74 -3.08 -0.24
C GLY A 163 9.88 -3.72 0.55
N MET A 164 9.63 -4.09 1.82
CA MET A 164 10.59 -4.82 2.65
C MET A 164 10.61 -6.33 2.39
N ALA A 165 9.68 -6.88 1.59
CA ALA A 165 9.48 -8.32 1.47
C ALA A 165 10.72 -9.09 0.99
N ALA A 166 11.53 -8.52 0.10
CA ALA A 166 12.79 -9.14 -0.34
C ALA A 166 13.80 -9.29 0.81
N ALA A 167 13.99 -8.23 1.60
CA ALA A 167 14.85 -8.26 2.77
C ALA A 167 14.34 -9.25 3.82
N LEU A 168 13.02 -9.30 4.05
CA LEU A 168 12.39 -10.22 5.00
C LEU A 168 12.48 -11.69 4.54
N ALA A 169 12.40 -11.93 3.24
CA ALA A 169 12.50 -13.27 2.64
C ALA A 169 13.95 -13.75 2.49
N GLY A 170 14.95 -12.87 2.68
CA GLY A 170 16.35 -13.19 2.42
C GLY A 170 16.66 -13.37 0.94
N VAL A 171 15.96 -12.63 0.07
CA VAL A 171 16.16 -12.65 -1.39
C VAL A 171 16.92 -11.39 -1.78
N ASP A 172 17.98 -11.56 -2.58
CA ASP A 172 18.75 -10.46 -3.15
C ASP A 172 17.99 -9.85 -4.34
N SER A 173 17.07 -8.94 -4.04
CA SER A 173 16.29 -8.19 -5.02
C SER A 173 16.55 -6.71 -4.86
N ALA A 174 16.63 -5.98 -5.98
CA ALA A 174 16.45 -4.54 -5.91
C ALA A 174 15.00 -4.23 -5.48
N ALA A 175 14.78 -3.34 -4.52
CA ALA A 175 13.46 -3.09 -3.96
C ALA A 175 13.13 -1.60 -3.91
N MET A 176 11.87 -1.24 -4.15
CA MET A 176 11.34 0.10 -3.86
C MET A 176 9.85 0.04 -3.52
N THR A 177 9.33 1.14 -3.00
CA THR A 177 7.89 1.34 -2.78
C THR A 177 7.43 2.61 -3.47
N VAL A 178 6.24 2.58 -4.05
CA VAL A 178 5.51 3.75 -4.51
C VAL A 178 4.18 3.86 -3.78
N GLY A 179 3.76 5.08 -3.46
CA GLY A 179 2.60 5.29 -2.59
C GLY A 179 1.60 6.32 -3.10
N THR A 180 0.31 6.10 -2.88
CA THR A 180 -0.73 7.13 -3.07
C THR A 180 -1.11 7.74 -1.73
N GLN A 181 -1.07 9.06 -1.58
CA GLN A 181 -1.36 9.72 -0.30
C GLN A 181 -2.86 9.69 0.04
N SER A 182 -3.15 9.50 1.32
CA SER A 182 -4.50 9.54 1.90
C SER A 182 -4.49 10.35 3.21
N ALA A 183 -5.55 11.11 3.44
CA ALA A 183 -5.67 11.98 4.62
C ALA A 183 -5.91 11.17 5.92
N THR A 184 -6.46 9.96 5.80
CA THR A 184 -6.73 9.07 6.93
C THR A 184 -6.39 7.63 6.56
N CYS A 185 -5.12 7.26 6.61
CA CYS A 185 -4.77 5.86 6.83
C CYS A 185 -4.81 5.62 8.35
N THR A 186 -5.70 4.73 8.78
CA THR A 186 -5.74 4.27 10.18
C THR A 186 -5.03 2.94 10.19
N PRO A 187 -4.19 2.64 11.21
CA PRO A 187 -3.40 1.40 11.27
C PRO A 187 -4.24 0.12 11.46
N HIS A 188 -5.56 0.15 11.22
CA HIS A 188 -6.51 -0.90 11.57
C HIS A 188 -7.63 -1.14 10.52
N GLN A 189 -7.57 -0.55 9.32
CA GLN A 189 -8.66 -0.68 8.33
C GLN A 189 -8.37 -1.52 7.07
N SER A 190 -7.17 -2.07 6.87
CA SER A 190 -6.93 -2.98 5.75
C SER A 190 -7.10 -4.45 6.20
N ARG A 191 -8.24 -5.07 5.86
CA ARG A 191 -8.37 -6.53 5.91
C ARG A 191 -8.64 -7.03 4.51
N ARG A 192 -7.59 -7.61 3.92
CA ARG A 192 -7.58 -8.53 2.77
C ARG A 192 -7.54 -7.82 1.42
N ILE A 193 -6.33 -7.51 0.95
CA ILE A 193 -5.90 -7.29 -0.46
C ILE A 193 -5.00 -6.04 -0.53
N LEU A 194 -3.72 -6.26 -0.83
CA LEU A 194 -2.64 -5.27 -1.01
C LEU A 194 -1.81 -5.72 -2.20
N ALA A 195 -1.36 -4.83 -3.07
CA ALA A 195 -0.68 -5.23 -4.29
C ALA A 195 0.82 -4.95 -4.28
N ILE A 196 1.55 -6.00 -4.60
CA ILE A 196 2.98 -5.99 -4.89
C ILE A 196 3.13 -5.38 -6.27
#